data_AF-A0A4R7D3S1-F1
#
_entry.id   AF-A0A4R7D3S1-F1
#
_cell.length_a   1.000
_cell.length_b   1.000
_cell.length_c   1.000
_cell.angle_alpha   90.00
_cell.angle_beta   90.00
_cell.angle_gamma   90.00
#
_symmetry.space_group_name_H-M   'P 1'
#
loop_
_entity.id
_entity.type
_entity.pdbx_description
1 polymer ?
#
loop_
_entity_poly.entity_id
_entity_poly.type
_entity_poly.pdbx_seq_one_letter_code
_entity_poly.pdbx_strand_id
1 'polypeptide(L)' 'MEILDKNIQLTMRESLLSLVPEKQCLQLSEAKKQSIRNTIQLLKKDFPDIKFRTKVDGGYVKVWRRNVLNKR' A
#
# COMPACT_ATOMS: atom_id res chain seq x y z
N MET A 1 12.04 -10.67 1.67
CA MET A 1 10.84 -9.79 1.71
C MET A 1 10.70 -9.35 3.15
N GLU A 2 10.79 -8.05 3.42
CA GLU A 2 10.81 -7.53 4.79
C GLU A 2 9.45 -6.92 5.12
N ILE A 3 8.90 -7.30 6.27
CA ILE A 3 7.73 -6.66 6.85
C ILE A 3 8.26 -5.49 7.70
N LEU A 4 7.91 -4.27 7.32
CA LEU A 4 8.27 -3.08 8.10
C LEU A 4 7.24 -2.87 9.21
N ASP A 5 7.64 -3.14 10.45
CA ASP A 5 6.93 -2.74 11.67
C ASP A 5 7.48 -1.38 12.14
N LYS A 6 7.24 -0.33 11.35
CA LYS A 6 7.70 1.02 11.70
C LYS A 6 6.67 1.71 12.58
N ASN A 7 6.99 1.79 13.87
CA ASN A 7 6.33 2.61 14.89
C ASN A 7 6.67 4.11 14.75
N ILE A 8 6.74 4.60 13.51
CA ILE A 8 6.75 6.03 13.20
C ILE A 8 5.29 6.31 12.80
N GLN A 9 4.63 7.29 13.42
CA GLN A 9 3.24 7.69 13.11
C GLN A 9 3.09 8.28 11.68
N LEU A 10 3.68 7.65 10.67
CA LEU A 10 3.40 7.94 9.29
C LEU A 10 1.93 7.63 9.06
N THR A 11 1.23 8.62 8.52
CA THR A 11 -0.14 8.45 8.09
C THR A 11 -0.20 7.31 7.05
N MET A 12 -1.36 6.68 6.91
CA MET A 12 -1.55 5.59 5.93
C MET A 12 -1.11 6.01 4.51
N ARG A 13 -1.29 7.29 4.17
CA ARG A 13 -0.86 7.90 2.91
C ARG A 13 0.67 7.82 2.74
N GLU A 14 1.43 8.28 3.71
CA GLU A 14 2.90 8.30 3.67
C GLU A 14 3.47 6.89 3.69
N SER A 15 2.88 6.01 4.50
CA SER A 15 3.22 4.59 4.53
C SER A 15 3.06 3.94 3.16
N LEU A 16 1.96 4.23 2.44
CA LEU A 16 1.74 3.70 1.09
C LEU A 16 2.69 4.28 0.04
N LEU A 17 3.00 5.58 0.13
CA LEU A 17 3.90 6.25 -0.82
C LEU A 17 5.37 5.83 -0.65
N SER A 18 5.79 5.57 0.59
CA SER A 18 7.15 5.12 0.92
C SER A 18 7.42 3.66 0.59
N LEU A 19 6.39 2.87 0.25
CA LEU A 19 6.57 1.49 -0.19
C LEU A 19 7.49 1.42 -1.40
N VAL A 20 8.61 0.71 -1.25
CA VAL A 20 9.46 0.34 -2.37
C VAL A 20 8.69 -0.65 -3.25
N PRO A 21 8.48 -0.34 -4.55
CA PRO A 21 7.70 -1.18 -5.45
C PRO A 21 8.19 -2.62 -5.45
N GLU A 22 7.25 -3.57 -5.36
CA GLU A 22 7.46 -5.02 -5.43
C GLU A 22 8.36 -5.65 -4.34
N LYS A 23 9.03 -4.83 -3.52
CA LYS A 23 9.95 -5.30 -2.46
C LYS A 23 9.33 -5.22 -1.07
N GLN A 24 8.40 -4.30 -0.86
CA GLN A 24 7.79 -4.05 0.45
C GLN A 24 6.27 -4.21 0.43
N CYS A 25 5.75 -4.63 1.58
CA CYS A 25 4.33 -4.84 1.81
C CYS A 25 3.92 -4.10 3.08
N LEU A 26 2.83 -3.35 3.01
CA LEU A 26 2.16 -2.82 4.18
C LEU A 26 1.07 -3.80 4.61
N GLN A 27 1.10 -4.26 5.86
CA GLN A 27 0.05 -5.11 6.43
C GLN A 27 -0.77 -4.29 7.40
N LEU A 28 -2.07 -4.21 7.16
CA LEU A 28 -3.02 -3.44 7.97
C LEU A 28 -4.18 -4.33 8.38
N SER A 29 -4.81 -4.05 9.53
CA SER A 29 -6.01 -4.78 9.96
C SER A 29 -7.13 -4.66 8.92
N GLU A 30 -7.86 -5.74 8.68
CA GLU A 30 -9.03 -5.73 7.80
C GLU A 30 -10.13 -4.75 8.25
N ALA A 31 -10.20 -4.41 9.54
CA ALA A 31 -11.10 -3.38 10.04
C ALA A 31 -10.90 -2.02 9.34
N LYS A 32 -9.68 -1.74 8.84
CA LYS A 32 -9.33 -0.51 8.12
C LYS A 32 -9.48 -0.61 6.60
N LYS A 33 -10.04 -1.71 6.06
CA LYS A 33 -10.16 -1.98 4.61
C LYS A 33 -10.79 -0.84 3.83
N GLN A 34 -11.86 -0.23 4.35
CA GLN A 34 -12.52 0.89 3.67
C GLN A 34 -11.63 2.14 3.66
N SER A 35 -10.97 2.46 4.77
CA SER A 35 -10.02 3.56 4.86
C SER A 35 -8.86 3.38 3.87
N ILE A 36 -8.29 2.15 3.79
CA ILE A 36 -7.23 1.81 2.84
C ILE A 36 -7.68 2.03 1.39
N ARG A 37 -8.88 1.56 1.05
CA ARG A 37 -9.45 1.75 -0.29
C ARG A 37 -9.59 3.23 -0.64
N ASN A 38 -10.13 4.04 0.27
CA ASN A 38 -10.29 5.48 0.06
C ASN A 38 -8.93 6.16 -0.12
N THR A 39 -7.93 5.84 0.72
CA THR A 39 -6.58 6.40 0.59
C THR A 39 -5.92 6.01 -0.73
N ILE A 40 -6.05 4.74 -1.17
CA ILE A 40 -5.53 4.31 -2.47
C ILE A 40 -6.21 5.06 -3.62
N GLN A 41 -7.52 5.29 -3.55
CA GLN A 41 -8.25 6.05 -4.58
C GLN A 41 -7.77 7.51 -4.66
N LEU A 42 -7.59 8.16 -3.51
CA LEU A 42 -7.03 9.52 -3.45
C LEU A 42 -5.61 9.55 -4.03
N LEU A 43 -4.75 8.62 -3.62
CA LEU A 43 -3.39 8.51 -4.15
C LEU A 43 -3.35 8.25 -5.65
N LYS A 44 -4.29 7.48 -6.20
CA LYS A 44 -4.40 7.26 -7.64
C LYS A 44 -4.79 8.52 -8.40
N LYS A 45 -5.58 9.41 -7.78
CA LYS A 45 -5.94 10.71 -8.36
C LYS A 45 -4.76 11.67 -8.34
N ASP A 46 -4.04 11.74 -7.22
CA ASP A 46 -2.90 12.64 -7.05
C ASP A 46 -1.66 12.16 -7.83
N PHE A 47 -1.49 10.84 -7.98
CA PHE A 47 -0.35 10.19 -8.63
C PHE A 47 -0.82 9.07 -9.57
N PRO A 48 -1.28 9.39 -10.79
CA PRO A 48 -1.82 8.41 -11.74
C PRO A 48 -0.82 7.33 -12.17
N ASP A 49 0.48 7.64 -12.08
CA ASP A 49 1.57 6.71 -12.40
C ASP A 49 1.88 5.71 -11.28
N ILE A 50 1.23 5.83 -10.12
CA ILE A 50 1.41 4.90 -9.02
C ILE A 50 0.28 3.87 -9.03
N LYS A 51 0.65 2.59 -9.07
CA LYS A 51 -0.29 1.48 -8.95
C LYS A 51 -0.10 0.76 -7.63
N PHE A 52 -1.21 0.36 -7.03
CA PHE A 52 -1.21 -0.46 -5.81
C PHE A 52 -1.86 -1.82 -6.10
N ARG A 53 -1.36 -2.86 -5.44
CA ARG A 53 -2.01 -4.17 -5.35
C ARG A 53 -2.46 -4.37 -3.92
N THR A 54 -3.64 -4.92 -3.72
CA THR A 54 -4.13 -5.32 -2.40
C THR A 54 -4.48 -6.80 -2.38
N LYS A 55 -4.31 -7.45 -1.23
CA LYS A 55 -4.76 -8.82 -0.96
C LYS A 55 -5.30 -8.87 0.46
N VAL A 56 -6.43 -9.54 0.67
CA VAL A 56 -6.95 -9.83 2.00
C VAL A 56 -6.59 -11.27 2.34
N ASP A 57 -6.02 -11.46 3.52
CA ASP A 57 -5.47 -12.76 3.94
C ASP A 57 -5.36 -12.79 5.46
N GLY A 58 -5.99 -13.77 6.12
CA GLY A 58 -5.88 -13.98 7.57
C GLY A 58 -6.34 -12.80 8.45
N GLY A 59 -7.36 -12.03 8.04
CA GLY A 59 -7.84 -10.86 8.80
C GLY A 59 -7.01 -9.58 8.59
N TYR A 60 -6.07 -9.60 7.65
CA TYR A 60 -5.26 -8.45 7.27
C TYR A 60 -5.43 -8.08 5.80
N VAL A 61 -5.32 -6.79 5.52
CA VAL A 61 -5.18 -6.23 4.18
C VAL A 61 -3.69 -5.97 3.94
N LYS A 62 -3.12 -6.70 2.99
CA LYS A 62 -1.75 -6.55 2.51
C LYS A 62 -1.75 -5.65 1.27
N VAL A 63 -0.89 -4.63 1.25
CA VAL A 63 -0.80 -3.65 0.17
C VAL A 63 0.63 -3.53 -0.36
N TRP A 64 0.78 -3.56 -1.67
CA TRP A 64 2.05 -3.38 -2.37
C TRP A 64 1.96 -2.23 -3.36
N ARG A 65 3.07 -1.52 -3.58
CA ARG A 65 3.24 -0.66 -4.74
C ARG A 65 3.72 -1.50 -5.93
N ARG A 66 3.12 -1.34 -7.10
CA ARG A 66 3.54 -1.96 -8.36
C ARG A 66 4.40 -0.99 -9.13
N ASN A 67 5.42 -1.51 -9.80
CA ASN A 67 6.19 -0.72 -10.74
C ASN A 67 5.43 -0.67 -12.07
N VAL A 68 5.13 0.53 -12.56
CA VAL A 68 4.42 0.70 -13.85
C VAL A 68 5.41 0.64 -15.02
N LEU A 69 6.72 0.70 -14.73
CA LEU A 69 7.80 0.70 -15.71
C LEU A 69 8.13 -0.70 -16.29
N ASN A 70 7.62 -1.80 -15.72
CA ASN A 70 7.80 -3.12 -16.31
C ASN A 70 6.61 -3.47 -17.21
N LYS A 71 6.57 -2.84 -18.39
CA LYS A 71 6.08 -3.50 -19.61
C LYS A 71 7.24 -4.35 -20.15
N ARG A 72 7.27 -5.63 -19.82
CA ARG A 72 7.95 -6.65 -20.63
C ARG A 72 7.04 -7.86 -20.72
#